data_AF-A0A6P6FNC8-F1
#
_entry.id   AF-A0A6P6FNC8-F1
#
_cell.length_a   1.000
_cell.length_b   1.000
_cell.length_c   1.000
_cell.angle_alpha   90.00
_cell.angle_beta   90.00
_cell.angle_gamma   90.00
#
_symmetry.space_group_name_H-M   'P 1'
#
loop_
_entity.id
_entity.type
_entity.pdbx_description
1 polymer ?
#
loop_
_entity_poly.entity_id
_entity_poly.type
_entity_poly.pdbx_seq_one_letter_code
_entity_poly.pdbx_strand_id
1 'polypeptide(L)'
;MPLVKMNGKEFRQPSRESSSRRCNSKGRGSVYDPVFGISCHFCRQKKLCGEEDCKRCGDFDMDQPCIGKTDCSVCHSNNGVLCRGCLKVRYGEELEEVRQRKDWMCPHCIEEKGINPYWICNSSFCLKKRKMAPTGIAIYRAKEMGYESVAHLLMDQLQKSIMRKR
;
A
#
# COMPACT_ATOMS: atom_id res chain seq x y z
N MET A 1 27.65 7.70 -11.24
CA MET A 1 26.55 6.98 -10.59
C MET A 1 26.92 5.51 -10.53
N PRO A 2 26.89 4.85 -9.36
CA PRO A 2 27.21 3.43 -9.27
C PRO A 2 26.22 2.58 -10.07
N LEU A 3 26.68 1.40 -10.51
CA LEU A 3 25.84 0.40 -11.19
C LEU A 3 25.43 -0.69 -10.19
N VAL A 4 24.18 -1.11 -10.25
CA VAL A 4 23.67 -2.28 -9.53
C VAL A 4 23.47 -3.40 -10.52
N LYS A 5 24.01 -4.58 -10.23
CA LYS A 5 23.77 -5.80 -11.01
C LYS A 5 22.48 -6.45 -10.53
N MET A 6 21.53 -6.64 -11.42
CA MET A 6 20.30 -7.38 -11.18
C MET A 6 20.00 -8.29 -12.38
N ASN A 7 19.76 -9.57 -12.12
CA ASN A 7 19.40 -10.56 -13.15
C ASN A 7 20.36 -10.53 -14.37
N GLY A 8 21.67 -10.40 -14.10
CA GLY A 8 22.70 -10.34 -15.13
C GLY A 8 22.78 -9.02 -15.92
N LYS A 9 22.00 -8.00 -15.56
CA LYS A 9 22.00 -6.67 -16.19
C LYS A 9 22.46 -5.60 -15.20
N GLU A 10 23.14 -4.58 -15.71
CA GLU A 10 23.57 -3.42 -14.92
C GLU A 10 22.59 -2.26 -15.06
N PHE A 11 22.14 -1.73 -13.93
CA PHE A 11 21.25 -0.59 -13.87
C PHE A 11 21.93 0.56 -13.14
N ARG A 12 21.74 1.78 -13.66
CA ARG A 12 22.23 3.00 -13.01
C ARG A 12 21.40 3.32 -11.78
N GLN A 13 22.07 3.50 -10.64
CA GLN A 13 21.43 4.03 -9.45
C GLN A 13 20.96 5.48 -9.66
N PRO A 14 19.86 5.89 -9.01
CA PRO A 14 19.48 7.29 -8.85
C PRO A 14 20.60 8.17 -8.27
N SER A 15 20.59 9.45 -8.65
CA SER A 15 21.53 10.46 -8.13
C SER A 15 21.45 10.61 -6.62
N ARG A 16 22.55 11.07 -5.98
CA ARG A 16 22.51 11.37 -4.54
C ARG A 16 21.45 12.45 -4.26
N GLU A 17 21.29 13.42 -5.17
CA GLU A 17 20.23 14.44 -5.08
C GLU A 17 18.84 13.86 -5.31
N SER A 18 18.70 12.83 -6.15
CA SER A 18 17.42 12.16 -6.38
C SER A 18 17.07 11.27 -5.19
N SER A 19 18.06 10.59 -4.60
CA SER A 19 17.92 9.72 -3.44
C SER A 19 17.65 10.53 -2.17
N SER A 20 18.23 11.72 -2.02
CA SER A 20 17.93 12.62 -0.90
C SER A 20 16.51 13.18 -0.92
N ARG A 21 15.83 13.12 -2.08
CA ARG A 21 14.39 13.45 -2.19
C ARG A 21 13.48 12.31 -1.75
N ARG A 22 14.01 11.13 -1.37
CA ARG A 22 13.21 10.08 -0.73
C ARG A 22 12.74 10.65 0.61
N CYS A 23 11.49 11.13 0.61
CA CYS A 23 10.84 11.82 1.70
C CYS A 23 11.21 11.27 3.09
N ASN A 24 11.48 12.15 4.06
CA ASN A 24 11.51 11.77 5.48
C ASN A 24 10.13 11.20 5.90
N SER A 25 10.11 10.41 6.96
CA SER A 25 8.98 9.59 7.47
C SER A 25 7.60 10.27 7.60
N LYS A 26 7.51 11.58 7.39
CA LYS A 26 6.29 12.40 7.45
C LYS A 26 5.55 12.59 6.11
N GLY A 27 6.07 12.06 4.99
CA GLY A 27 5.40 12.19 3.69
C GLY A 27 5.37 10.92 2.83
N ARG A 28 4.63 10.99 1.71
CA ARG A 28 4.53 9.88 0.75
C ARG A 28 5.87 9.74 0.05
N GLY A 29 6.67 8.72 0.39
CA GLY A 29 7.90 8.34 -0.33
C GLY A 29 7.73 8.59 -1.83
N SER A 30 8.48 9.56 -2.35
CA SER A 30 8.05 10.37 -3.49
C SER A 30 8.83 10.10 -4.77
N VAL A 31 10.01 9.47 -4.66
CA VAL A 31 10.91 9.28 -5.79
C VAL A 31 10.41 8.13 -6.65
N TYR A 32 9.92 8.47 -7.84
CA TYR A 32 9.58 7.51 -8.88
C TYR A 32 10.85 6.87 -9.41
N ASP A 33 10.84 5.56 -9.56
CA ASP A 33 11.92 4.82 -10.19
C ASP A 33 11.34 3.61 -10.94
N PRO A 34 11.57 3.47 -12.25
CA PRO A 34 10.98 2.38 -13.04
C PRO A 34 11.66 1.02 -12.81
N VAL A 35 12.89 1.00 -12.28
CA VAL A 35 13.73 -0.18 -12.08
C VAL A 35 13.65 -0.66 -10.63
N PHE A 36 13.99 0.21 -9.69
CA PHE A 36 14.08 -0.10 -8.26
C PHE A 36 12.80 0.25 -7.50
N GLY A 37 11.92 1.04 -8.09
CA GLY A 37 10.67 1.45 -7.48
C GLY A 37 9.70 0.28 -7.31
N ILE A 38 9.06 0.23 -6.15
CA ILE A 38 8.08 -0.80 -5.82
C ILE A 38 6.70 -0.23 -6.09
N SER A 39 5.89 -0.98 -6.84
CA SER A 39 4.51 -0.58 -7.16
C SER A 39 3.62 -0.74 -5.94
N CYS A 40 2.80 0.28 -5.66
CA CYS A 40 1.73 0.19 -4.66
C CYS A 40 0.44 -0.29 -5.34
N HIS A 41 -0.27 -1.24 -4.74
CA HIS A 41 -1.55 -1.75 -5.25
C HIS A 41 -2.55 -0.63 -5.57
N PHE A 42 -2.66 0.35 -4.68
CA PHE A 42 -3.69 1.38 -4.76
C PHE A 42 -3.32 2.51 -5.71
N CYS A 43 -2.20 3.21 -5.47
CA CYS A 43 -1.80 4.35 -6.30
C CYS A 43 -1.06 3.96 -7.57
N ARG A 44 -0.60 2.70 -7.69
CA ARG A 44 0.08 2.12 -8.87
C ARG A 44 1.36 2.85 -9.27
N GLN A 45 1.88 3.69 -8.40
CA GLN A 45 3.14 4.40 -8.63
C GLN A 45 4.29 3.47 -8.22
N LYS A 46 5.27 3.29 -9.11
CA LYS A 46 6.55 2.64 -8.80
C LYS A 46 7.46 3.65 -8.11
N LYS A 47 7.54 3.59 -6.78
CA LYS A 47 8.32 4.57 -6.00
C LYS A 47 9.23 3.88 -5.00
N LEU A 48 10.36 4.51 -4.70
CA LEU A 48 11.19 4.16 -3.56
C LEU A 48 10.49 4.59 -2.26
N CYS A 49 10.69 3.86 -1.16
CA CYS A 49 10.11 4.26 0.11
C CYS A 49 10.92 5.38 0.79
N GLY A 50 10.31 6.06 1.76
CA GLY A 50 10.92 7.19 2.48
C GLY A 50 11.69 6.82 3.76
N GLU A 51 11.75 5.55 4.12
CA GLU A 51 12.44 5.15 5.36
C GLU A 51 13.95 5.27 5.17
N GLU A 52 14.61 5.96 6.10
CA GLU A 52 16.05 6.25 6.08
C GLU A 52 16.89 4.97 6.25
N ASP A 53 16.42 4.05 7.09
CA ASP A 53 17.03 2.76 7.42
C ASP A 53 16.67 1.64 6.42
N CYS A 54 15.93 1.94 5.35
CA CYS A 54 15.53 0.93 4.36
C CYS A 54 16.67 0.60 3.42
N LYS A 55 17.43 -0.46 3.71
CA LYS A 55 18.49 -0.98 2.83
C LYS A 55 18.04 -1.21 1.39
N ARG A 56 16.83 -1.75 1.20
CA ARG A 56 16.28 -2.00 -0.14
C ARG A 56 16.19 -0.75 -1.01
N CYS A 57 15.68 0.34 -0.45
CA CYS A 57 15.51 1.58 -1.20
C CYS A 57 16.71 2.52 -1.05
N GLY A 58 17.44 2.43 0.06
CA GLY A 58 18.65 3.16 0.48
C GLY A 58 19.84 2.80 -0.35
N ASP A 59 20.15 1.52 -0.31
CA ASP A 59 21.37 0.96 -0.86
C ASP A 59 21.10 0.26 -2.19
N PHE A 60 19.83 0.27 -2.64
CA PHE A 60 19.35 -0.45 -3.82
C PHE A 60 19.58 -1.97 -3.74
N ASP A 61 19.58 -2.51 -2.52
CA ASP A 61 19.75 -3.92 -2.24
C ASP A 61 18.42 -4.67 -2.45
N MET A 62 18.28 -5.32 -3.60
CA MET A 62 17.03 -5.97 -4.01
C MET A 62 16.73 -7.27 -3.30
N ASP A 63 17.68 -7.79 -2.52
CA ASP A 63 17.50 -8.98 -1.68
C ASP A 63 16.95 -8.62 -0.29
N GLN A 64 17.03 -7.35 0.10
CA GLN A 64 16.46 -6.85 1.35
C GLN A 64 14.96 -6.52 1.21
N PRO A 65 14.16 -6.73 2.29
CA PRO A 65 12.76 -6.33 2.31
C PRO A 65 12.61 -4.81 2.34
N CYS A 66 11.53 -4.31 1.74
CA CYS A 66 11.17 -2.92 1.87
C CYS A 66 10.47 -2.70 3.21
N ILE A 67 11.05 -1.88 4.08
CA ILE A 67 10.40 -1.55 5.35
C ILE A 67 9.41 -0.38 5.24
N GLY A 68 9.40 0.36 4.12
CA GLY A 68 8.50 1.50 3.91
C GLY A 68 7.24 1.21 3.09
N LYS A 69 6.91 -0.08 2.90
CA LYS A 69 5.69 -0.56 2.24
C LYS A 69 5.25 -1.85 2.92
N THR A 70 3.96 -2.14 2.89
CA THR A 70 3.46 -3.41 3.43
C THR A 70 3.87 -4.58 2.55
N ASP A 71 3.94 -5.76 3.16
CA ASP A 71 3.99 -7.05 2.49
C ASP A 71 2.99 -7.98 3.19
N CYS A 72 2.17 -8.68 2.41
CA CYS A 72 1.13 -9.55 2.96
C CYS A 72 1.73 -10.90 3.32
N SER A 73 1.57 -11.32 4.58
CA SER A 73 2.04 -12.60 5.11
C SER A 73 1.47 -13.86 4.41
N VAL A 74 0.45 -13.69 3.57
CA VAL A 74 -0.23 -14.79 2.88
C VAL A 74 0.15 -14.84 1.41
N CYS A 75 -0.05 -13.73 0.68
CA CYS A 75 0.07 -13.77 -0.78
C CYS A 75 1.41 -13.27 -1.32
N HIS A 76 2.20 -12.54 -0.52
CA HIS A 76 3.47 -11.91 -0.93
C HIS A 76 3.43 -11.30 -2.35
N SER A 77 2.27 -10.76 -2.73
CA SER A 77 1.97 -10.30 -4.07
C SER A 77 1.74 -8.79 -4.09
N ASN A 78 1.66 -8.22 -5.29
CA ASN A 78 1.36 -6.80 -5.45
C ASN A 78 0.02 -6.38 -4.82
N ASN A 79 -0.91 -7.31 -4.54
CA ASN A 79 -2.13 -7.02 -3.78
C ASN A 79 -1.88 -6.66 -2.32
N GLY A 80 -0.80 -7.16 -1.75
CA GLY A 80 -0.35 -6.90 -0.38
C GLY A 80 0.54 -5.69 -0.21
N VAL A 81 0.93 -5.02 -1.31
CA VAL A 81 1.87 -3.91 -1.27
C VAL A 81 1.13 -2.56 -1.25
N LEU A 82 1.14 -1.90 -0.11
CA LEU A 82 0.58 -0.58 0.10
C LEU A 82 1.69 0.37 0.58
N CYS A 83 1.74 1.57 0.01
CA CYS A 83 2.56 2.63 0.57
C CYS A 83 1.89 3.22 1.82
N ARG A 84 2.68 3.80 2.72
CA ARG A 84 2.24 4.48 3.96
C ARG A 84 0.96 5.29 3.78
N GLY A 85 0.94 6.20 2.80
CA GLY A 85 -0.21 7.06 2.56
C GLY A 85 -1.46 6.32 2.10
N CYS A 86 -1.32 5.27 1.29
CA CYS A 86 -2.47 4.46 0.87
C CYS A 86 -2.97 3.57 2.00
N LEU A 87 -2.08 2.96 2.77
CA LEU A 87 -2.43 2.17 3.96
C LEU A 87 -3.25 3.02 4.93
N LYS A 88 -2.71 4.17 5.34
CA LYS A 88 -3.38 5.07 6.29
C LYS A 88 -4.70 5.60 5.78
N VAL A 89 -4.74 6.14 4.57
CA VAL A 89 -5.96 6.76 4.03
C VAL A 89 -7.04 5.72 3.70
N ARG A 90 -6.65 4.56 3.17
CA ARG A 90 -7.62 3.58 2.66
C ARG A 90 -8.07 2.59 3.71
N TYR A 91 -7.22 2.27 4.68
CA TYR A 91 -7.50 1.25 5.68
C TYR A 91 -7.39 1.76 7.12
N GLY A 92 -6.77 2.92 7.37
CA GLY A 92 -6.67 3.50 8.71
C GLY A 92 -5.43 3.05 9.49
N GLU A 93 -4.76 2.00 9.00
CA GLU A 93 -3.62 1.38 9.67
C GLU A 93 -2.33 2.22 9.52
N GLU A 94 -1.52 2.22 10.58
CA GLU A 94 -0.17 2.79 10.54
C GLU A 94 0.86 1.75 10.06
N LEU A 95 1.84 2.22 9.28
CA LEU A 95 2.82 1.31 8.68
C LEU A 95 3.72 0.66 9.75
N GLU A 96 4.08 1.42 10.79
CA GLU A 96 4.87 0.97 11.93
C GLU A 96 4.20 -0.22 12.63
N GLU A 97 2.90 -0.11 12.89
CA GLU A 97 2.10 -1.16 13.53
C GLU A 97 1.95 -2.38 12.62
N VAL A 98 1.70 -2.18 11.33
CA VAL A 98 1.66 -3.28 10.34
C VAL A 98 2.99 -4.01 10.28
N ARG A 99 4.13 -3.30 10.27
CA ARG A 99 5.47 -3.91 10.22
C ARG A 99 5.76 -4.81 11.42
N GLN A 100 5.22 -4.49 12.59
CA GLN A 100 5.39 -5.30 13.80
C GLN A 100 4.52 -6.58 13.76
N ARG A 101 3.40 -6.55 13.04
CA ARG A 101 2.48 -7.69 12.86
C ARG A 101 2.93 -8.57 11.71
N LYS A 102 3.71 -9.62 12.03
CA LYS A 102 4.22 -10.59 11.04
C LYS A 102 3.11 -11.39 10.34
N ASP A 103 1.91 -11.43 10.91
CA ASP A 103 0.72 -12.08 10.40
C ASP A 103 -0.24 -11.11 9.68
N TRP A 104 0.18 -9.86 9.43
CA TRP A 104 -0.67 -8.91 8.73
C TRP A 104 -1.09 -9.44 7.36
N MET A 105 -2.40 -9.33 7.09
CA MET A 105 -3.03 -9.81 5.86
C MET A 105 -3.65 -8.65 5.11
N CYS A 106 -3.42 -8.61 3.80
CA CYS A 106 -4.02 -7.60 2.97
C CYS A 106 -5.54 -7.82 2.84
N PRO A 107 -6.32 -6.79 2.48
CA PRO A 107 -7.76 -6.86 2.34
C PRO A 107 -8.26 -7.95 1.38
N HIS A 108 -7.50 -8.29 0.34
CA HIS A 108 -7.85 -9.40 -0.55
C HIS A 108 -7.81 -10.75 0.18
N CYS A 109 -6.77 -10.99 0.97
CA CYS A 109 -6.60 -12.24 1.69
C CYS A 109 -7.56 -12.35 2.88
N ILE A 110 -7.85 -11.25 3.57
CA ILE A 110 -8.88 -11.21 4.63
C ILE A 110 -10.26 -11.60 4.06
N GLU A 111 -10.61 -11.03 2.90
CA GLU A 111 -11.87 -11.32 2.20
C GLU A 111 -11.91 -12.76 1.67
N GLU A 112 -10.88 -13.22 0.95
CA GLU A 112 -10.80 -14.59 0.40
C GLU A 112 -10.87 -15.68 1.48
N LYS A 113 -10.26 -15.43 2.65
CA LYS A 113 -10.30 -16.37 3.78
C LYS A 113 -11.61 -16.30 4.58
N GLY A 114 -12.49 -15.33 4.30
CA GLY A 114 -13.73 -15.14 5.05
C GLY A 114 -13.55 -14.65 6.49
N ILE A 115 -12.36 -14.15 6.85
CA ILE A 115 -12.05 -13.69 8.22
C ILE A 115 -12.91 -12.47 8.57
N ASN A 116 -13.02 -11.53 7.63
CA ASN A 116 -13.97 -10.42 7.71
C ASN A 116 -14.50 -10.13 6.29
N PRO A 117 -15.74 -10.56 5.97
CA PRO A 117 -16.30 -10.40 4.62
C PRO A 117 -16.59 -8.94 4.24
N TYR A 118 -16.52 -8.02 5.20
CA TYR A 118 -16.74 -6.60 4.98
C TYR A 118 -15.43 -5.81 4.84
N TRP A 119 -14.29 -6.42 5.17
CA TRP A 119 -12.97 -5.83 5.00
C TRP A 119 -12.39 -6.14 3.62
N ILE A 120 -12.91 -5.44 2.63
CA ILE A 120 -12.62 -5.69 1.21
C ILE A 120 -11.58 -4.73 0.65
N CYS A 121 -10.94 -5.12 -0.45
CA CYS A 121 -10.10 -4.16 -1.20
C CYS A 121 -10.96 -3.05 -1.83
N ASN A 122 -10.68 -1.80 -1.44
CA ASN A 122 -11.42 -0.63 -1.91
C ASN A 122 -10.78 0.11 -3.10
N SER A 123 -9.86 -0.56 -3.81
CA SER A 123 -9.28 -0.01 -5.05
C SER A 123 -10.35 0.12 -6.14
N SER A 124 -10.18 1.10 -7.03
CA SER A 124 -11.16 1.35 -8.09
C SER A 124 -11.36 0.15 -9.01
N PHE A 125 -10.31 -0.65 -9.28
CA PHE A 125 -10.44 -1.88 -10.07
C PHE A 125 -11.18 -2.97 -9.32
N CYS A 126 -10.87 -3.16 -8.03
CA CYS A 126 -11.50 -4.17 -7.21
C CYS A 126 -13.00 -3.90 -7.01
N LEU A 127 -13.37 -2.65 -6.77
CA LEU A 127 -14.79 -2.25 -6.65
C LEU A 127 -15.54 -2.41 -7.98
N LYS A 128 -14.93 -2.02 -9.12
CA LYS A 128 -15.53 -2.25 -10.45
C LYS A 128 -15.79 -3.74 -10.72
N LYS A 129 -14.84 -4.61 -10.38
CA LYS A 129 -15.00 -6.08 -10.52
C LYS A 129 -16.18 -6.61 -9.68
N ARG A 130 -16.49 -5.95 -8.55
CA ARG A 130 -17.62 -6.24 -7.67
C ARG A 130 -18.92 -5.52 -8.07
N LYS A 131 -18.96 -4.83 -9.22
CA LYS A 131 -20.09 -3.98 -9.66
C LYS A 131 -20.44 -2.89 -8.65
N MET A 132 -19.47 -2.43 -7.86
CA MET A 132 -19.59 -1.32 -6.91
C MET A 132 -18.99 -0.05 -7.50
N ALA A 133 -19.56 1.10 -7.16
CA ALA A 133 -19.01 2.39 -7.56
C ALA A 133 -17.61 2.60 -6.95
N PRO A 134 -16.60 3.05 -7.74
CA PRO A 134 -15.31 3.44 -7.18
C PRO A 134 -15.46 4.55 -6.14
N THR A 135 -14.63 4.49 -5.09
CA THR A 135 -14.69 5.46 -3.99
C THR A 135 -14.16 6.86 -4.33
N GLY A 136 -13.44 7.04 -5.44
CA GLY A 136 -12.80 8.32 -5.75
C GLY A 136 -11.91 8.81 -4.60
N ILE A 137 -11.99 10.10 -4.26
CA ILE A 137 -11.33 10.71 -3.10
C ILE A 137 -12.25 10.63 -1.85
N ALA A 138 -12.74 9.42 -1.53
CA ALA A 138 -13.67 9.18 -0.42
C ALA A 138 -13.13 9.51 0.97
N ILE A 139 -11.84 9.85 1.12
CA ILE A 139 -11.28 10.16 2.44
C ILE A 139 -11.95 11.37 3.09
N TYR A 140 -12.31 12.39 2.32
CA TYR A 140 -12.99 13.58 2.87
C TYR A 140 -14.36 13.21 3.41
N ARG A 141 -15.16 12.48 2.60
CA ARG A 141 -16.46 11.97 3.02
C ARG A 141 -16.36 11.04 4.24
N ALA A 142 -15.40 10.12 4.25
CA ALA A 142 -15.21 9.21 5.38
C ALA A 142 -14.94 9.99 6.68
N LYS A 143 -14.03 10.97 6.62
CA LYS A 143 -13.71 11.82 7.77
C LYS A 143 -14.87 12.71 8.22
N GLU A 144 -15.58 13.34 7.28
CA GLU A 144 -16.75 14.17 7.56
C GLU A 144 -17.85 13.37 8.29
N MET A 145 -18.01 12.10 7.91
CA MET A 145 -18.96 11.18 8.55
C MET A 145 -18.41 10.52 9.83
N GLY A 146 -17.20 10.88 10.29
CA GLY A 146 -16.60 10.35 11.52
C GLY A 146 -15.93 8.98 11.40
N TYR A 147 -15.73 8.45 10.19
CA TYR A 147 -15.01 7.19 9.99
C TYR A 147 -13.49 7.41 9.99
N GLU A 148 -12.78 6.46 10.58
CA GLU A 148 -11.31 6.46 10.62
C GLU A 148 -10.69 6.32 9.21
N SER A 149 -11.32 5.56 8.31
CA SER A 149 -10.80 5.33 6.96
C SER A 149 -11.89 5.05 5.94
N VAL A 150 -11.50 5.01 4.65
CA VAL A 150 -12.41 4.63 3.57
C VAL A 150 -12.90 3.18 3.72
N ALA A 151 -12.07 2.27 4.24
CA ALA A 151 -12.47 0.90 4.51
C ALA A 151 -13.56 0.83 5.58
N HIS A 152 -13.44 1.60 6.67
CA HIS A 152 -14.46 1.65 7.73
C HIS A 152 -15.81 2.16 7.21
N LEU A 153 -15.81 3.22 6.38
CA LEU A 153 -17.03 3.69 5.71
C LEU A 153 -17.66 2.60 4.83
N LEU A 154 -16.86 1.90 4.03
CA LEU A 154 -17.38 0.85 3.14
C LEU A 154 -17.89 -0.37 3.91
N MET A 155 -17.21 -0.75 5.00
CA MET A 155 -17.61 -1.83 5.87
C MET A 155 -19.03 -1.60 6.40
N ASP A 156 -19.28 -0.41 6.97
CA ASP A 156 -20.59 -0.02 7.49
C ASP A 156 -21.68 -0.02 6.39
N GLN A 157 -21.36 0.50 5.20
CA GLN A 157 -22.29 0.49 4.06
C GLN A 157 -22.68 -0.93 3.62
N LEU A 158 -21.71 -1.84 3.58
CA LEU A 158 -21.95 -3.24 3.23
C LEU A 158 -22.81 -3.95 4.28
N GLN A 159 -22.50 -3.75 5.57
CA GLN A 159 -23.29 -4.29 6.68
C GLN A 159 -24.74 -3.81 6.61
N LYS A 160 -24.97 -2.50 6.46
CA LYS A 160 -26.32 -1.91 6.32
C LYS A 160 -27.08 -2.43 5.11
N SER A 161 -26.39 -2.64 3.98
CA SER A 161 -27.00 -3.20 2.76
C SER A 161 -27.51 -4.63 2.98
N ILE A 162 -26.77 -5.46 3.72
CA ILE A 162 -27.20 -6.82 4.06
C ILE A 162 -28.38 -6.80 5.02
N MET A 163 -28.35 -5.95 6.06
CA MET A 163 -29.44 -5.84 7.01
C MET A 163 -30.76 -5.40 6.37
N ARG A 164 -30.72 -4.56 5.33
CA ARG A 164 -31.90 -4.11 4.58
C ARG A 164 -32.48 -5.17 3.62
N LYS A 165 -31.72 -6.22 3.31
CA LYS A 165 -32.14 -7.31 2.42
C LYS A 165 -32.67 -8.54 3.19
N ARG A 166 -32.52 -8.55 4.51
CA ARG A 166 -33.10 -9.52 5.42
C ARG A 166 -34.45 -9.01 5.90
#